data_AF-A0A923YGU1-F1
#
_entry.id   AF-A0A923YGU1-F1
#
_cell.length_a   1.000
_cell.length_b   1.000
_cell.length_c   1.000
_cell.angle_alpha   90.00
_cell.angle_beta   90.00
_cell.angle_gamma   90.00
#
_symmetry.space_group_name_H-M   'P 1'
#
loop_
_entity.id
_entity.type
_entity.pdbx_description
1 polymer ?
#
loop_
_entity_poly.entity_id
_entity_poly.type
_entity_poly.pdbx_seq_one_letter_code
_entity_poly.pdbx_strand_id
1 'polypeptide(L)'
;MFEPGWIPSEWHFLNLLNEQEWLTYFKEDSISNILAEHVWEHLTPEDGKVAVRTCYRFLKKGGRLRIAVPDGFHPDPTYIDYVKVGGSGAGADDHKILYTYKIMTDILEQAGYKVQLLEYFDESGIFHHNAWEAKAGYIHRSIKNDKRNADGKPNYTSLIVDAVK
;
A
#
# COMPACT_ATOMS: atom_id res chain seq x y z
N MET A 1 10.77 13.17 3.73
CA MET A 1 11.91 12.66 4.52
C MET A 1 11.97 11.18 4.22
N PHE A 2 13.13 10.65 3.82
CA PHE A 2 13.25 9.24 3.47
C PHE A 2 13.80 8.46 4.66
N GLU A 3 13.33 7.23 4.83
CA GLU A 3 13.79 6.35 5.90
C GLU A 3 15.25 5.93 5.64
N PRO A 4 16.16 6.08 6.61
CA PRO A 4 17.54 5.61 6.47
C PRO A 4 17.61 4.14 6.05
N GLY A 5 18.41 3.84 5.03
CA GLY A 5 18.55 2.49 4.47
C GLY A 5 17.52 2.12 3.39
N TRP A 6 16.59 3.03 3.04
CA TRP A 6 15.69 2.86 1.91
C TRP A 6 16.17 3.66 0.69
N ILE A 7 15.97 3.08 -0.50
CA ILE A 7 16.20 3.77 -1.77
C ILE A 7 14.86 4.42 -2.15
N PRO A 8 14.75 5.76 -2.10
CA PRO A 8 13.53 6.42 -2.55
C PRO A 8 13.41 6.32 -4.07
N SER A 9 12.18 6.20 -4.54
CA SER A 9 11.88 6.23 -5.96
C SER A 9 10.46 6.76 -6.20
N GLU A 10 10.18 7.09 -7.45
CA GLU A 10 8.89 7.53 -7.96
C GLU A 10 8.72 7.01 -9.40
N TRP A 11 7.53 7.17 -9.97
CA TRP A 11 7.17 6.55 -11.24
C TRP A 11 8.09 6.93 -12.41
N HIS A 12 8.72 8.11 -12.37
CA HIS A 12 9.69 8.55 -13.39
C HIS A 12 11.03 7.79 -13.35
N PHE A 13 11.41 7.23 -12.20
CA PHE A 13 12.70 6.56 -12.00
C PHE A 13 12.59 5.03 -11.90
N LEU A 14 11.45 4.53 -11.42
CA LEU A 14 11.17 3.10 -11.34
C LEU A 14 9.68 2.87 -11.56
N ASN A 15 9.28 2.71 -12.82
CA ASN A 15 7.88 2.53 -13.16
C ASN A 15 7.44 1.09 -12.86
N LEU A 16 6.44 0.93 -11.99
CA LEU A 16 5.84 -0.37 -11.63
C LEU A 16 5.26 -1.13 -12.83
N LEU A 17 4.97 -0.44 -13.94
CA LEU A 17 4.38 -1.01 -15.16
C LEU A 17 5.42 -1.32 -16.23
N ASN A 18 6.70 -1.00 -16.00
CA ASN A 18 7.78 -1.20 -16.95
C ASN A 18 8.81 -2.21 -16.42
N GLU A 19 8.52 -3.49 -16.57
CA GLU A 19 9.42 -4.57 -16.10
C GLU A 19 10.83 -4.50 -16.71
N GLN A 20 10.96 -3.98 -17.93
CA GLN A 20 12.25 -3.87 -18.60
C GLN A 20 13.15 -2.84 -17.92
N GLU A 21 12.57 -1.77 -17.37
CA GLU A 21 13.29 -0.78 -16.56
C GLU A 21 13.78 -1.40 -15.24
N TRP A 22 12.96 -2.22 -14.58
CA TRP A 22 13.37 -2.91 -13.35
C TRP A 22 14.59 -3.81 -13.56
N LEU A 23 14.68 -4.50 -14.71
CA LEU A 23 15.83 -5.32 -15.08
C LEU A 23 17.13 -4.50 -15.24
N THR A 24 17.05 -3.19 -15.43
CA THR A 24 18.25 -2.33 -15.51
C THR A 24 18.87 -2.07 -14.13
N TYR A 25 18.06 -2.11 -13.07
CA TYR A 25 18.47 -1.77 -11.71
C TYR A 25 18.60 -2.98 -10.79
N PHE A 26 17.75 -3.99 -10.99
CA PHE A 26 17.63 -5.13 -10.08
C PHE A 26 17.71 -6.45 -10.82
N LYS A 27 18.33 -7.44 -10.16
CA LYS A 27 18.14 -8.84 -10.54
C LYS A 27 16.78 -9.30 -10.04
N GLU A 28 16.16 -10.23 -10.76
CA GLU A 28 15.02 -10.95 -10.22
C GLU A 28 15.39 -11.62 -8.87
N ASP A 29 14.40 -11.85 -8.02
CA ASP A 29 14.59 -12.50 -6.72
C ASP A 29 15.65 -11.87 -5.81
N SER A 30 15.91 -10.56 -5.93
CA SER A 30 16.99 -9.89 -5.20
C SER A 30 16.52 -8.90 -4.13
N ILE A 31 15.31 -8.35 -4.27
CA ILE A 31 14.81 -7.30 -3.38
C ILE A 31 14.26 -7.93 -2.10
N SER A 32 14.63 -7.37 -0.94
CA SER A 32 14.18 -7.87 0.36
C SER A 32 12.84 -7.28 0.79
N ASN A 33 12.68 -5.96 0.65
CA ASN A 33 11.44 -5.27 0.98
C ASN A 33 11.16 -4.19 -0.08
N ILE A 34 9.90 -4.05 -0.45
CA ILE A 34 9.35 -2.95 -1.24
C ILE A 34 8.30 -2.28 -0.37
N LEU A 35 8.27 -0.96 -0.38
CA LEU A 35 7.32 -0.15 0.37
C LEU A 35 6.60 0.79 -0.60
N ALA A 36 5.27 0.81 -0.55
CA ALA A 36 4.45 1.73 -1.31
C ALA A 36 3.37 2.33 -0.40
N GLU A 37 3.51 3.61 -0.06
CA GLU A 37 2.51 4.36 0.69
C GLU A 37 1.85 5.36 -0.27
N HIS A 38 0.54 5.20 -0.49
CA HIS A 38 -0.28 6.02 -1.38
C HIS A 38 0.16 6.01 -2.85
N VAL A 39 0.37 4.80 -3.40
CA VAL A 39 0.75 4.58 -4.80
C VAL A 39 -0.35 3.85 -5.58
N TRP A 40 -0.93 2.80 -4.98
CA TRP A 40 -1.81 1.88 -5.71
C TRP A 40 -3.14 2.51 -6.12
N GLU A 41 -3.66 3.46 -5.33
CA GLU A 41 -4.90 4.16 -5.65
C GLU A 41 -4.82 5.01 -6.93
N HIS A 42 -3.61 5.36 -7.37
CA HIS A 42 -3.34 6.07 -8.63
C HIS A 42 -3.25 5.14 -9.85
N LEU A 43 -3.19 3.83 -9.63
CA LEU A 43 -3.16 2.83 -10.70
C LEU A 43 -4.58 2.40 -11.05
N THR A 44 -4.85 2.20 -12.35
CA THR A 44 -6.09 1.51 -12.74
C THR A 44 -6.11 0.09 -12.15
N PRO A 45 -7.29 -0.55 -12.02
CA PRO A 45 -7.34 -1.91 -11.50
C PRO A 45 -6.44 -2.91 -12.25
N GLU A 46 -6.27 -2.75 -13.56
CA GLU A 46 -5.38 -3.60 -14.36
C GLU A 46 -3.91 -3.26 -14.18
N ASP A 47 -3.57 -1.97 -14.10
CA ASP A 47 -2.20 -1.52 -13.80
C ASP A 47 -1.77 -1.97 -12.40
N GLY A 48 -2.68 -1.91 -11.42
CA GLY A 48 -2.44 -2.42 -10.07
C GLY A 48 -2.09 -3.91 -10.06
N LYS A 49 -2.74 -4.71 -10.92
CA LYS A 49 -2.40 -6.14 -11.10
C LYS A 49 -1.04 -6.33 -11.77
N VAL A 50 -0.67 -5.49 -12.73
CA VAL A 50 0.68 -5.51 -13.33
C VAL A 50 1.72 -5.18 -12.26
N ALA A 51 1.54 -4.09 -11.52
CA ALA A 51 2.44 -3.62 -10.49
C ALA A 51 2.73 -4.66 -9.40
N VAL A 52 1.70 -5.38 -8.90
CA VAL A 52 1.91 -6.43 -7.89
C VAL A 52 2.72 -7.60 -8.44
N ARG A 53 2.52 -7.99 -9.70
CA ARG A 53 3.29 -9.04 -10.36
C ARG A 53 4.73 -8.63 -10.63
N THR A 54 4.95 -7.39 -11.06
CA THR A 54 6.29 -6.82 -11.22
C THR A 54 7.03 -6.85 -9.88
N CYS A 55 6.42 -6.35 -8.80
CA CYS A 55 7.02 -6.45 -7.47
C CYS A 55 7.33 -7.91 -7.07
N TYR A 56 6.42 -8.84 -7.38
CA TYR A 56 6.59 -10.25 -7.01
C TYR A 56 7.80 -10.85 -7.72
N ARG A 57 7.99 -10.54 -9.01
CA ARG A 57 9.13 -11.01 -9.82
C ARG A 57 10.48 -10.61 -9.20
N PHE A 58 10.59 -9.38 -8.68
CA PHE A 58 11.86 -8.85 -8.17
C PHE A 58 12.08 -9.09 -6.68
N LEU A 59 11.03 -9.37 -5.91
CA LEU A 59 11.18 -9.81 -4.52
C LEU A 59 11.86 -11.17 -4.45
N LYS A 60 12.80 -11.33 -3.52
CA LYS A 60 13.35 -12.63 -3.15
C LYS A 60 12.30 -13.48 -2.43
N LYS A 61 12.49 -14.81 -2.37
CA LYS A 61 11.66 -15.68 -1.52
C LYS A 61 11.70 -15.23 -0.06
N GLY A 62 10.53 -15.09 0.56
CA GLY A 62 10.35 -14.51 1.90
C GLY A 62 10.48 -12.99 1.94
N GLY A 63 10.67 -12.34 0.80
CA GLY A 63 10.64 -10.89 0.64
C GLY A 63 9.22 -10.34 0.78
N ARG A 64 9.13 -9.04 1.07
CA ARG A 64 7.87 -8.39 1.44
C ARG A 64 7.59 -7.17 0.56
N LEU A 65 6.36 -7.06 0.10
CA LEU A 65 5.77 -5.83 -0.41
C LEU A 65 4.82 -5.29 0.67
N ARG A 66 5.13 -4.13 1.26
CA ARG A 66 4.23 -3.42 2.16
C ARG A 66 3.50 -2.33 1.39
N ILE A 67 2.18 -2.37 1.42
CA ILE A 67 1.31 -1.38 0.78
C ILE A 67 0.48 -0.68 1.85
N ALA A 68 0.39 0.65 1.78
CA ALA A 68 -0.59 1.45 2.50
C ALA A 68 -1.40 2.30 1.50
N VAL A 69 -2.72 2.16 1.51
CA VAL A 69 -3.66 2.89 0.63
C VAL A 69 -4.84 3.42 1.44
N PRO A 70 -5.63 4.39 0.92
CA PRO A 70 -6.87 4.79 1.59
C PRO A 70 -7.83 3.60 1.75
N ASP A 71 -8.53 3.55 2.88
CA ASP A 71 -9.40 2.44 3.23
C ASP A 71 -10.87 2.74 2.90
N GLY A 72 -11.42 1.99 1.94
CA GLY A 72 -12.81 2.11 1.50
C GLY A 72 -13.86 1.67 2.50
N PHE A 73 -13.47 0.99 3.59
CA PHE A 73 -14.38 0.64 4.69
C PHE A 73 -14.26 1.56 5.90
N HIS A 74 -13.47 2.64 5.81
CA HIS A 74 -13.44 3.64 6.86
C HIS A 74 -14.85 4.22 7.13
N PRO A 75 -15.34 4.22 8.38
CA PRO A 75 -16.74 4.55 8.67
C PRO A 75 -17.04 6.05 8.60
N ASP A 76 -16.02 6.91 8.70
CA ASP A 76 -16.19 8.36 8.57
C ASP A 76 -16.49 8.77 7.12
N PRO A 77 -17.69 9.31 6.81
CA PRO A 77 -18.03 9.77 5.48
C PRO A 77 -17.19 10.96 5.02
N THR A 78 -16.67 11.79 5.94
CA THR A 78 -15.75 12.89 5.61
C THR A 78 -14.40 12.35 5.15
N TYR A 79 -13.89 11.29 5.78
CA TYR A 79 -12.72 10.57 5.29
C TYR A 79 -12.96 10.02 3.89
N ILE A 80 -14.09 9.32 3.68
CA ILE A 80 -14.41 8.71 2.38
C ILE A 80 -14.53 9.78 1.29
N ASP A 81 -15.20 10.92 1.56
CA ASP A 81 -15.27 12.02 0.61
C ASP A 81 -13.90 12.58 0.26
N TYR A 82 -13.00 12.65 1.25
CA TYR A 82 -11.65 13.15 1.07
C TYR A 82 -10.81 12.23 0.17
N VAL A 83 -10.96 10.90 0.27
CA VAL A 83 -10.04 9.93 -0.37
C VAL A 83 -10.63 9.13 -1.53
N LYS A 84 -11.95 9.15 -1.77
CA LYS A 84 -12.56 8.41 -2.89
C LYS A 84 -12.06 8.94 -4.25
N VAL A 85 -12.37 8.20 -5.31
CA VAL A 85 -12.17 8.64 -6.70
C VAL A 85 -12.89 9.97 -6.94
N GLY A 86 -12.13 11.01 -7.35
CA GLY A 86 -12.64 12.36 -7.52
C GLY A 86 -13.00 13.06 -6.21
N GLY A 87 -12.40 12.62 -5.10
CA GLY A 87 -12.62 13.17 -3.76
C GLY A 87 -12.05 14.58 -3.57
N SER A 88 -12.34 15.16 -2.41
CA SER A 88 -11.95 16.53 -2.07
C SER A 88 -10.50 16.68 -1.58
N GLY A 89 -9.83 15.57 -1.28
CA GLY A 89 -8.46 15.55 -0.79
C GLY A 89 -7.40 15.77 -1.86
N ALA A 90 -6.22 16.20 -1.44
CA ALA A 90 -5.10 16.42 -2.35
C ALA A 90 -4.68 15.08 -3.00
N GLY A 91 -4.67 15.04 -4.34
CA GLY A 91 -4.35 13.86 -5.14
C GLY A 91 -5.53 12.91 -5.41
N ALA A 92 -6.66 13.10 -4.71
CA ALA A 92 -7.86 12.26 -4.87
C ALA A 92 -8.55 12.44 -6.23
N ASP A 93 -8.27 13.54 -6.93
CA ASP A 93 -8.69 13.82 -8.30
C ASP A 93 -8.07 12.84 -9.31
N ASP A 94 -6.90 12.29 -8.99
CA ASP A 94 -6.22 11.29 -9.82
C ASP A 94 -6.44 9.84 -9.36
N HIS A 95 -7.09 9.61 -8.21
CA HIS A 95 -7.40 8.24 -7.77
C HIS A 95 -8.26 7.50 -8.80
N LYS A 96 -7.94 6.24 -9.05
CA LYS A 96 -8.65 5.35 -9.99
C LYS A 96 -9.51 4.32 -9.28
N ILE A 97 -9.20 4.03 -8.02
CA ILE A 97 -9.88 3.02 -7.21
C ILE A 97 -9.79 3.39 -5.73
N LEU A 98 -10.84 3.06 -4.98
CA LEU A 98 -10.82 3.07 -3.52
C LEU A 98 -10.75 1.62 -3.03
N TYR A 99 -9.61 1.24 -2.44
CA TYR A 99 -9.36 -0.13 -2.02
C TYR A 99 -10.07 -0.47 -0.72
N THR A 100 -10.57 -1.70 -0.64
CA THR A 100 -10.89 -2.36 0.65
C THR A 100 -9.88 -3.49 0.88
N TYR A 101 -9.80 -4.00 2.11
CA TYR A 101 -8.91 -5.14 2.39
C TYR A 101 -9.24 -6.35 1.51
N LYS A 102 -10.52 -6.54 1.13
CA LYS A 102 -10.96 -7.64 0.25
C LYS A 102 -10.37 -7.50 -1.15
N ILE A 103 -10.46 -6.31 -1.75
CA ILE A 103 -9.93 -6.04 -3.10
C ILE A 103 -8.40 -6.16 -3.10
N MET A 104 -7.74 -5.55 -2.11
CA MET A 104 -6.27 -5.57 -2.03
C MET A 104 -5.74 -6.99 -1.80
N THR A 105 -6.37 -7.77 -0.91
CA THR A 105 -5.99 -9.16 -0.65
C THR A 105 -6.15 -10.00 -1.92
N ASP A 106 -7.27 -9.88 -2.61
CA ASP A 106 -7.56 -10.66 -3.83
C ASP A 106 -6.49 -10.44 -4.92
N ILE A 107 -6.14 -9.17 -5.23
CA ILE A 107 -5.13 -8.91 -6.26
C ILE A 107 -3.72 -9.41 -5.88
N LEU A 108 -3.39 -9.40 -4.59
CA LEU A 108 -2.10 -9.89 -4.08
C LEU A 108 -2.04 -11.42 -4.09
N GLU A 109 -3.09 -12.09 -3.62
CA GLU A 109 -3.15 -13.55 -3.63
C GLU A 109 -3.16 -14.12 -5.05
N GLN A 110 -3.84 -13.48 -5.99
CA GLN A 110 -3.79 -13.84 -7.42
C GLN A 110 -2.38 -13.72 -8.01
N ALA A 111 -1.53 -12.84 -7.48
CA ALA A 111 -0.13 -12.72 -7.88
C ALA A 111 0.80 -13.72 -7.16
N GLY A 112 0.27 -14.52 -6.24
CA GLY A 112 1.00 -15.59 -5.52
C GLY A 112 1.51 -15.19 -4.13
N TYR A 113 1.17 -14.01 -3.63
CA TYR A 113 1.58 -13.59 -2.28
C TYR A 113 0.79 -14.30 -1.18
N LYS A 114 1.43 -14.49 -0.03
CA LYS A 114 0.74 -14.67 1.25
C LYS A 114 0.48 -13.31 1.87
N VAL A 115 -0.79 -12.96 2.06
CA VAL A 115 -1.21 -11.65 2.57
C VAL A 115 -1.34 -11.67 4.08
N GLN A 116 -0.85 -10.61 4.72
CA GLN A 116 -1.03 -10.30 6.13
C GLN A 116 -1.64 -8.90 6.24
N LEU A 117 -2.88 -8.81 6.71
CA LEU A 117 -3.53 -7.54 7.00
C LEU A 117 -2.93 -6.95 8.28
N LEU A 118 -2.49 -5.69 8.23
CA LEU A 118 -1.82 -5.02 9.34
C LEU A 118 -2.72 -3.99 10.01
N GLU A 119 -3.37 -3.12 9.25
CA GLU A 119 -4.33 -2.13 9.73
C GLU A 119 -5.43 -1.99 8.69
N TYR A 120 -6.70 -2.12 9.07
CA TYR A 120 -7.82 -2.00 8.14
C TYR A 120 -9.15 -1.88 8.87
N PHE A 121 -10.14 -1.32 8.20
CA PHE A 121 -11.54 -1.43 8.59
C PHE A 121 -12.21 -2.62 7.90
N ASP A 122 -13.03 -3.35 8.64
CA ASP A 122 -13.92 -4.36 8.05
C ASP A 122 -15.23 -3.74 7.52
N GLU A 123 -16.05 -4.56 6.87
CA GLU A 123 -17.35 -4.15 6.34
C GLU A 123 -18.34 -3.60 7.38
N SER A 124 -18.10 -3.83 8.68
CA SER A 124 -18.89 -3.30 9.78
C SER A 124 -18.33 -1.98 10.32
N GLY A 125 -17.26 -1.45 9.72
CA GLY A 125 -16.56 -0.25 10.17
C GLY A 125 -15.75 -0.47 11.45
N ILE A 126 -15.41 -1.72 11.78
CA ILE A 126 -14.56 -2.03 12.93
C ILE A 126 -13.10 -1.98 12.48
N PHE A 127 -12.28 -1.20 13.20
CA PHE A 127 -10.84 -1.12 12.95
C PHE A 127 -10.11 -2.33 13.55
N HIS A 128 -9.34 -3.01 12.71
CA HIS A 128 -8.46 -4.13 13.08
C HIS A 128 -7.01 -3.68 12.93
N HIS A 129 -6.17 -4.08 13.88
CA HIS A 129 -4.73 -3.86 13.77
C HIS A 129 -3.91 -5.04 14.32
N ASN A 130 -2.83 -5.37 13.63
CA ASN A 130 -1.81 -6.33 14.03
C ASN A 130 -0.48 -5.61 14.26
N ALA A 131 0.39 -6.18 15.10
CA ALA A 131 1.70 -5.61 15.32
C ALA A 131 2.58 -5.75 14.07
N TRP A 132 3.25 -4.66 13.70
CA TRP A 132 4.23 -4.63 12.61
C TRP A 132 5.40 -3.72 12.95
N GLU A 133 6.54 -3.99 12.33
CA GLU A 133 7.81 -3.31 12.61
C GLU A 133 8.15 -2.29 11.51
N ALA A 134 8.59 -1.09 11.90
CA ALA A 134 9.01 -0.03 10.97
C ALA A 134 10.19 -0.44 10.07
N LYS A 135 11.07 -1.33 10.56
CA LYS A 135 12.21 -1.84 9.78
C LYS A 135 11.81 -2.56 8.48
N ALA A 136 10.57 -3.05 8.41
CA ALA A 136 10.02 -3.71 7.23
C ALA A 136 9.29 -2.74 6.27
N GLY A 137 9.22 -1.45 6.63
CA GLY A 137 8.58 -0.38 5.86
C GLY A 137 7.80 0.53 6.80
N TYR A 138 8.31 1.74 7.06
CA TYR A 138 7.62 2.71 7.90
C TYR A 138 6.40 3.27 7.15
N ILE A 139 5.25 3.36 7.81
CA ILE A 139 4.03 3.96 7.26
C ILE A 139 3.68 5.19 8.09
N HIS A 140 3.63 6.36 7.44
CA HIS A 140 3.27 7.61 8.09
C HIS A 140 1.79 7.62 8.52
N ARG A 141 0.89 7.21 7.63
CA ARG A 141 -0.56 7.21 7.86
C ARG A 141 -1.04 5.91 8.52
N SER A 142 -0.53 5.65 9.71
CA SER A 142 -0.93 4.51 10.56
C SER A 142 -1.48 4.98 11.90
N ILE A 143 -2.13 4.06 12.64
CA ILE A 143 -2.69 4.35 13.97
C ILE A 143 -1.62 4.89 14.94
N LYS A 144 -0.38 4.40 14.83
CA LYS A 144 0.71 4.79 15.74
C LYS A 144 1.45 6.05 15.31
N ASN A 145 1.53 6.31 14.00
CA ASN A 145 2.47 7.30 13.47
C ASN A 145 1.79 8.60 13.00
N ASP A 146 0.49 8.58 12.69
CA ASP A 146 -0.21 9.79 12.27
C ASP A 146 -0.64 10.62 13.49
N LYS A 147 -0.19 11.88 13.54
CA LYS A 147 -0.52 12.81 14.63
C LYS A 147 -2.02 13.06 14.81
N ARG A 148 -2.84 12.81 13.78
CA ARG A 148 -4.31 12.93 13.85
C ARG A 148 -4.93 11.82 14.71
N ASN A 149 -4.17 10.76 15.00
CA ASN A 149 -4.57 9.64 15.84
C ASN A 149 -3.96 9.74 17.25
N ALA A 150 -3.51 10.92 17.68
CA ALA A 150 -2.86 11.11 18.99
C ALA A 150 -3.77 10.82 20.19
N ASP A 151 -5.08 10.77 20.00
CA ASP A 151 -6.07 10.32 20.99
C ASP A 151 -6.20 8.79 21.07
N GLY A 152 -5.41 8.05 20.28
CA GLY A 152 -5.43 6.59 20.19
C GLY A 152 -6.55 6.03 19.33
N LYS A 153 -7.31 6.87 18.62
CA LYS A 153 -8.40 6.44 17.73
C LYS A 153 -7.95 6.45 16.27
N PRO A 154 -8.50 5.58 15.42
CA PRO A 154 -8.20 5.55 13.99
C PRO A 154 -8.96 6.68 13.25
N ASN A 155 -8.64 7.94 13.57
CA ASN A 155 -9.28 9.10 12.95
C ASN A 155 -8.81 9.31 11.51
N TYR A 156 -7.57 8.92 11.21
CA TYR A 156 -6.99 8.97 9.88
C TYR A 156 -5.92 7.89 9.72
N THR A 157 -6.31 6.73 9.22
CA THR A 157 -5.44 5.58 8.95
C THR A 157 -5.53 5.15 7.49
N SER A 158 -4.55 4.36 7.05
CA SER A 158 -4.58 3.66 5.78
C SER A 158 -4.98 2.18 5.99
N LEU A 159 -5.47 1.55 4.93
CA LEU A 159 -5.43 0.09 4.78
C LEU A 159 -3.96 -0.29 4.56
N ILE A 160 -3.38 -1.04 5.49
CA ILE A 160 -1.98 -1.48 5.46
C ILE A 160 -1.93 -3.00 5.35
N VAL A 161 -1.17 -3.50 4.37
CA VAL A 161 -0.97 -4.94 4.15
C VAL A 161 0.51 -5.25 3.93
N ASP A 162 0.93 -6.42 4.41
CA ASP A 162 2.17 -7.08 3.99
C ASP A 162 1.85 -8.23 3.05
N ALA A 163 2.42 -8.21 1.85
CA ALA A 163 2.36 -9.30 0.89
C ALA A 163 3.73 -9.99 0.84
N VAL A 164 3.79 -11.26 1.24
CA VAL A 164 5.04 -12.03 1.34
C VAL A 164 5.13 -13.04 0.20
N LYS A 165 6.27 -13.07 -0.50
CA LYS A 165 6.58 -14.05 -1.55
C LYS A 165 7.06 -15.39 -0.98
#